data_AF-A0A3X9ZK93-F1
#
_entry.id   AF-A0A3X9ZK93-F1
#
_cell.length_a   1.000
_cell.length_b   1.000
_cell.length_c   1.000
_cell.angle_alpha   90.00
_cell.angle_beta   90.00
_cell.angle_gamma   90.00
#
_symmetry.space_group_name_H-M   'P 1'
#
loop_
_entity.id
_entity.type
_entity.pdbx_description
1 polymer ?
#
loop_
_entity_poly.entity_id
_entity_poly.type
_entity_poly.pdbx_seq_one_letter_code
_entity_poly.pdbx_strand_id
1 'polypeptide(L)'
;MFINADLGRIHDLIASSPTLHASQVFGNNGTDKLSFLMDRIKIFYQHFPAESVNFKLMFYIKVENFETKENMFPREAVTLIYDFDNIHTIISSRSDKCISFEVLEDGSCALSITDENDFHNDEELRKNYIFYSLNNKKEHFYIGAFTDEVVPLSPMITSNFCAPTYRSLDDALKAYYIKMARETTCKILQSIWHKGVAGARLFLNNKPEHIMRDSLVQALNMTLKDADVRAEQNTDDTKPVDIKISWFHSKATALIEIKWIGTSLKIAPKDPKKPFTIYDENRAREGAKQLIEYIDNEFTSSPERLPQAYLVVFDARRKNLVDPEAQINKDDAFFYENHDIEYNPEYYELGYFNKPYRFYLRPRYSSL
;
A
#
# COMPACT_ATOMS: atom_id res chain seq x y z
N MET A 1 -9.08 8.30 19.92
CA MET A 1 -9.89 7.29 20.62
C MET A 1 -10.01 6.12 19.66
N PHE A 2 -9.04 5.21 19.67
CA PHE A 2 -9.01 4.07 18.76
C PHE A 2 -9.42 2.83 19.53
N ILE A 3 -10.35 2.12 18.92
CA ILE A 3 -10.95 0.89 19.40
C ILE A 3 -9.83 -0.16 19.48
N ASN A 4 -9.34 -0.43 20.69
CA ASN A 4 -8.78 -1.74 21.04
C ASN A 4 -9.97 -2.71 21.09
N ALA A 5 -10.54 -3.03 19.93
CA ALA A 5 -11.40 -4.19 19.83
C ALA A 5 -10.45 -5.38 19.78
N ASP A 6 -10.55 -6.19 20.81
CA ASP A 6 -10.02 -7.53 20.87
C ASP A 6 -10.28 -8.22 19.52
N LEU A 7 -9.21 -8.52 18.76
CA LEU A 7 -9.31 -9.11 17.42
C LEU A 7 -10.16 -10.40 17.44
N GLY A 8 -10.23 -11.10 18.58
CA GLY A 8 -11.13 -12.24 18.80
C GLY A 8 -12.62 -11.88 18.74
N ARG A 9 -13.05 -10.77 19.38
CA ARG A 9 -14.47 -10.33 19.36
C ARG A 9 -14.92 -9.85 17.98
N ILE A 10 -13.98 -9.30 17.23
CA ILE A 10 -14.17 -8.91 15.84
C ILE A 10 -14.38 -10.15 14.96
N HIS A 11 -13.56 -11.19 15.17
CA HIS A 11 -13.68 -12.47 14.46
C HIS A 11 -15.03 -13.11 14.73
N ASP A 12 -15.48 -13.10 15.99
CA ASP A 12 -16.80 -13.60 16.39
C ASP A 12 -17.94 -12.84 15.70
N LEU A 13 -17.79 -11.53 15.49
CA LEU A 13 -18.81 -10.71 14.84
C LEU A 13 -18.91 -10.99 13.33
N ILE A 14 -17.77 -11.12 12.66
CA ILE A 14 -17.69 -11.38 11.20
C ILE A 14 -18.08 -12.83 10.89
N ALA A 15 -17.63 -13.76 11.73
CA ALA A 15 -17.90 -15.17 11.56
C ALA A 15 -19.30 -15.55 12.07
N SER A 16 -20.01 -14.69 12.81
CA SER A 16 -21.30 -15.05 13.42
C SER A 16 -22.31 -15.64 12.43
N SER A 17 -22.46 -15.04 11.24
CA SER A 17 -23.37 -15.55 10.20
C SER A 17 -22.77 -16.75 9.44
N PRO A 18 -21.54 -16.68 8.88
CA PRO A 18 -20.92 -17.82 8.21
C PRO A 18 -20.77 -19.06 9.10
N THR A 19 -20.35 -18.91 10.36
CA THR A 19 -20.20 -20.01 11.33
C THR A 19 -21.54 -20.60 11.71
N LEU A 20 -22.58 -19.78 11.88
CA LEU A 20 -23.94 -20.28 12.11
C LEU A 20 -24.41 -21.11 10.91
N HIS A 21 -24.28 -20.59 9.69
CA HIS A 21 -24.70 -21.31 8.48
C HIS A 21 -23.86 -22.57 8.24
N ALA A 22 -22.55 -22.54 8.51
CA ALA A 22 -21.69 -23.73 8.44
C ALA A 22 -22.17 -24.81 9.42
N SER A 23 -22.51 -24.42 10.65
CA SER A 23 -23.08 -25.33 11.65
C SER A 23 -24.43 -25.89 11.21
N GLN A 24 -25.31 -25.06 10.63
CA GLN A 24 -26.63 -25.49 10.16
C GLN A 24 -26.57 -26.48 8.99
N VAL A 25 -25.66 -26.28 8.04
CA VAL A 25 -25.57 -27.10 6.83
C VAL A 25 -24.72 -28.36 7.06
N PHE A 26 -23.64 -28.24 7.82
CA PHE A 26 -22.58 -29.27 7.91
C PHE A 26 -22.24 -29.68 9.34
N GLY A 27 -22.93 -29.16 10.35
CA GLY A 27 -22.63 -29.43 11.76
C GLY A 27 -21.25 -28.93 12.19
N ASN A 28 -20.68 -29.57 13.21
CA ASN A 28 -19.38 -29.20 13.77
C ASN A 28 -18.23 -29.33 12.75
N ASN A 29 -18.31 -30.32 11.85
CA ASN A 29 -17.33 -30.46 10.78
C ASN A 29 -17.32 -29.22 9.85
N GLY A 30 -18.49 -28.65 9.57
CA GLY A 30 -18.61 -27.38 8.86
C GLY A 30 -17.90 -26.22 9.53
N THR A 31 -18.11 -26.05 10.84
CA THR A 31 -17.49 -24.97 11.60
C THR A 31 -15.98 -25.12 11.65
N ASP A 32 -15.48 -26.35 11.79
CA ASP A 32 -14.05 -26.65 11.83
C ASP A 32 -13.39 -26.37 10.46
N LYS A 33 -14.01 -26.83 9.37
CA LYS A 33 -13.53 -26.58 7.99
C LYS A 33 -13.60 -25.10 7.62
N LEU A 34 -14.63 -24.37 8.04
CA LEU A 34 -14.72 -22.91 7.85
C LEU A 34 -13.59 -22.19 8.59
N SER A 35 -13.34 -22.53 9.85
CA SER A 35 -12.23 -21.95 10.62
C SER A 35 -10.89 -22.18 9.92
N PHE A 36 -10.65 -23.40 9.45
CA PHE A 36 -9.45 -23.76 8.72
C PHE A 36 -9.32 -22.98 7.40
N LEU A 37 -10.41 -22.83 6.65
CA LEU A 37 -10.45 -22.02 5.42
C LEU A 37 -10.10 -20.55 5.71
N MET A 38 -10.69 -19.96 6.76
CA MET A 38 -10.42 -18.57 7.17
C MET A 38 -8.95 -18.38 7.54
N ASP A 39 -8.33 -19.34 8.22
CA ASP A 39 -6.91 -19.27 8.56
C ASP A 39 -6.02 -19.35 7.31
N ARG A 40 -6.38 -20.15 6.30
CA ARG A 40 -5.69 -20.16 5.01
C ARG A 40 -5.82 -18.84 4.26
N ILE A 41 -6.98 -18.20 4.30
CA ILE A 41 -7.20 -16.86 3.70
C ILE A 41 -6.31 -15.82 4.40
N LYS A 42 -6.22 -15.84 5.74
CA LYS A 42 -5.31 -14.97 6.49
C LYS A 42 -3.86 -15.19 6.07
N ILE A 43 -3.41 -16.45 6.00
CA ILE A 43 -2.03 -16.80 5.59
C ILE A 43 -1.76 -16.34 4.14
N PHE A 44 -2.73 -16.45 3.23
CA PHE A 44 -2.61 -15.88 1.89
C PHE A 44 -2.37 -14.37 1.94
N TYR A 45 -3.18 -13.61 2.70
CA TYR A 45 -3.02 -12.15 2.77
C TYR A 45 -1.74 -11.69 3.48
N GLN A 46 -1.14 -12.53 4.32
CA GLN A 46 0.21 -12.27 4.84
C GLN A 46 1.27 -12.29 3.73
N HIS A 47 1.07 -13.07 2.67
CA HIS A 47 2.01 -13.16 1.55
C HIS A 47 1.62 -12.29 0.36
N PHE A 48 0.33 -12.01 0.19
CA PHE A 48 -0.21 -11.20 -0.89
C PHE A 48 -1.22 -10.18 -0.33
N PRO A 49 -0.83 -8.92 -0.10
CA PRO A 49 -1.70 -7.94 0.54
C PRO A 49 -3.05 -7.78 -0.16
N ALA A 50 -4.14 -7.68 0.62
CA ALA A 50 -5.50 -7.59 0.09
C ALA A 50 -5.70 -6.36 -0.83
N GLU A 51 -4.97 -5.28 -0.56
CA GLU A 51 -4.93 -4.09 -1.40
C GLU A 51 -4.46 -4.38 -2.83
N SER A 52 -3.52 -5.32 -2.99
CA SER A 52 -2.95 -5.73 -4.28
C SER A 52 -3.81 -6.71 -5.06
N VAL A 53 -4.86 -7.29 -4.46
CA VAL A 53 -5.76 -8.21 -5.18
C VAL A 53 -6.67 -7.41 -6.11
N ASN A 54 -6.35 -7.43 -7.40
CA ASN A 54 -7.09 -6.76 -8.48
C ASN A 54 -7.79 -7.74 -9.43
N PHE A 55 -7.81 -9.02 -9.08
CA PHE A 55 -8.44 -10.12 -9.80
C PHE A 55 -9.51 -10.80 -8.96
N LYS A 56 -10.28 -11.69 -9.57
CA LYS A 56 -11.25 -12.53 -8.85
C LYS A 56 -10.52 -13.65 -8.12
N LEU A 57 -10.69 -13.71 -6.81
CA LEU A 57 -10.03 -14.68 -5.93
C LEU A 57 -11.07 -15.59 -5.29
N MET A 58 -10.82 -16.89 -5.28
CA MET A 58 -11.68 -17.88 -4.64
C MET A 58 -10.85 -18.83 -3.78
N PHE A 59 -11.36 -19.14 -2.59
CA PHE A 59 -10.88 -20.25 -1.77
C PHE A 59 -12.03 -21.20 -1.52
N TYR A 60 -11.78 -22.50 -1.54
CA TYR A 60 -12.81 -23.47 -1.20
C TYR A 60 -12.22 -24.68 -0.51
N ILE A 61 -13.03 -25.30 0.37
CA ILE A 61 -12.63 -26.49 1.11
C ILE A 61 -13.75 -27.52 1.07
N LYS A 62 -13.36 -28.78 0.87
CA LYS A 62 -14.29 -29.91 0.94
C LYS A 62 -14.65 -30.18 2.40
N VAL A 63 -15.94 -30.29 2.68
CA VAL A 63 -16.46 -30.65 4.00
C VAL A 63 -16.88 -32.13 4.04
N GLU A 64 -17.23 -32.71 2.88
CA GLU A 64 -17.81 -34.05 2.71
C GLU A 64 -19.06 -34.26 3.57
N ASN A 65 -20.24 -34.27 2.93
CA ASN A 65 -21.46 -34.68 3.61
C ASN A 65 -21.98 -36.04 3.17
N PHE A 66 -21.70 -36.53 1.95
CA PHE A 66 -22.13 -37.87 1.51
C PHE A 66 -21.24 -38.41 0.36
N GLU A 67 -21.37 -39.72 0.10
CA GLU A 67 -20.58 -40.63 -0.75
C GLU A 67 -20.29 -40.21 -2.22
N THR A 68 -19.63 -39.09 -2.48
CA THR A 68 -19.07 -38.83 -3.82
C THR A 68 -17.57 -39.10 -3.82
N LYS A 69 -17.20 -40.29 -4.29
CA LYS A 69 -15.83 -40.79 -4.47
C LYS A 69 -15.05 -40.11 -5.62
N GLU A 70 -15.69 -39.24 -6.40
CA GLU A 70 -15.05 -38.58 -7.53
C GLU A 70 -14.73 -37.13 -7.20
N ASN A 71 -13.50 -36.70 -7.55
CA ASN A 71 -13.13 -35.30 -7.55
C ASN A 71 -14.02 -34.58 -8.58
N MET A 72 -14.99 -33.78 -8.12
CA MET A 72 -15.93 -33.08 -9.01
C MET A 72 -15.25 -32.03 -9.90
N PHE A 73 -14.03 -31.60 -9.58
CA PHE A 73 -13.29 -30.66 -10.41
C PHE A 73 -12.36 -31.39 -11.38
N PRO A 74 -12.46 -31.14 -12.71
CA PRO A 74 -11.47 -31.62 -13.66
C PRO A 74 -10.11 -31.01 -13.30
N ARG A 75 -9.20 -31.86 -12.80
CA ARG A 75 -7.84 -31.47 -12.43
C ARG A 75 -7.00 -31.26 -13.69
N GLU A 76 -7.28 -30.23 -14.48
CA GLU A 76 -6.30 -29.75 -15.46
C GLU A 76 -5.09 -29.19 -14.71
N ALA A 77 -3.88 -29.66 -15.06
CA ALA A 77 -2.56 -29.28 -14.53
C ALA A 77 -2.57 -28.45 -13.22
N VAL A 78 -3.06 -29.04 -12.13
CA VAL A 78 -3.17 -28.36 -10.84
C VAL A 78 -1.77 -28.11 -10.29
N THR A 79 -1.44 -26.86 -9.99
CA THR A 79 -0.20 -26.52 -9.30
C THR A 79 -0.44 -26.66 -7.80
N LEU A 80 0.31 -27.53 -7.13
CA LEU A 80 0.19 -27.69 -5.68
C LEU A 80 1.04 -26.64 -4.97
N ILE A 81 0.43 -25.91 -4.05
CA ILE A 81 0.98 -24.79 -3.30
C ILE A 81 1.09 -25.20 -1.83
N TYR A 82 2.30 -25.47 -1.35
CA TYR A 82 2.53 -25.86 0.04
C TYR A 82 2.58 -24.65 0.97
N ASP A 83 3.14 -23.54 0.48
CA ASP A 83 3.20 -22.23 1.12
C ASP A 83 2.93 -21.13 0.08
N PHE A 84 2.73 -19.90 0.55
CA PHE A 84 2.45 -18.76 -0.33
C PHE A 84 3.68 -17.85 -0.57
N ASP A 85 4.91 -18.26 -0.23
CA ASP A 85 6.08 -17.37 -0.32
C ASP A 85 6.30 -16.82 -1.74
N ASN A 86 6.05 -17.64 -2.77
CA ASN A 86 6.22 -17.26 -4.17
C ASN A 86 4.89 -16.99 -4.89
N ILE A 87 3.80 -16.78 -4.14
CA ILE A 87 2.47 -16.75 -4.75
C ILE A 87 2.33 -15.61 -5.76
N HIS A 88 2.94 -14.45 -5.49
CA HIS A 88 2.93 -13.32 -6.41
C HIS A 88 3.58 -13.69 -7.75
N THR A 89 4.70 -14.41 -7.79
CA THR A 89 5.36 -14.80 -9.06
C THR A 89 4.43 -15.65 -9.92
N ILE A 90 3.64 -16.51 -9.27
CA ILE A 90 2.72 -17.43 -9.92
C ILE A 90 1.51 -16.68 -10.49
N ILE A 91 1.02 -15.64 -9.79
CA ILE A 91 -0.27 -14.99 -10.11
C ILE A 91 -0.16 -13.62 -10.80
N SER A 92 0.94 -12.88 -10.65
CA SER A 92 1.07 -11.48 -11.09
C SER A 92 0.91 -11.27 -12.60
N SER A 93 1.09 -12.30 -13.42
CA SER A 93 0.91 -12.24 -14.88
C SER A 93 -0.48 -12.63 -15.36
N ARG A 94 -1.43 -12.87 -14.44
CA ARG A 94 -2.74 -13.50 -14.72
C ARG A 94 -3.90 -12.77 -14.06
N SER A 95 -3.82 -11.45 -13.95
CA SER A 95 -4.82 -10.60 -13.28
C SER A 95 -6.16 -10.51 -14.01
N ASP A 96 -6.21 -10.94 -15.28
CA ASP A 96 -7.41 -11.08 -16.10
C ASP A 96 -8.19 -12.39 -15.82
N LYS A 97 -7.61 -13.30 -15.03
CA LYS A 97 -8.17 -14.63 -14.74
C LYS A 97 -8.78 -14.71 -13.35
N CYS A 98 -9.62 -15.72 -13.14
CA CYS A 98 -10.04 -16.14 -11.81
C CYS A 98 -8.99 -17.06 -11.19
N ILE A 99 -8.55 -16.72 -9.97
CA ILE A 99 -7.55 -17.47 -9.23
C ILE A 99 -8.24 -18.20 -8.09
N SER A 100 -8.15 -19.53 -8.09
CA SER A 100 -8.91 -20.37 -7.17
C SER A 100 -8.01 -21.35 -6.44
N PHE A 101 -8.21 -21.49 -5.14
CA PHE A 101 -7.47 -22.40 -4.28
C PHE A 101 -8.41 -23.40 -3.62
N GLU A 102 -8.22 -24.68 -3.91
CA GLU A 102 -8.78 -25.76 -3.10
C GLU A 102 -7.85 -25.99 -1.90
N VAL A 103 -8.36 -25.77 -0.69
CA VAL A 103 -7.63 -26.08 0.54
C VAL A 103 -7.76 -27.57 0.83
N LEU A 104 -6.62 -28.26 0.87
CA LEU A 104 -6.52 -29.69 1.18
C LEU A 104 -6.37 -29.93 2.69
N GLU A 105 -6.58 -31.17 3.12
CA GLU A 105 -6.59 -31.52 4.55
C GLU A 105 -5.24 -31.34 5.25
N ASP A 106 -4.15 -31.49 4.51
CA ASP A 106 -2.79 -31.23 5.00
C ASP A 106 -2.44 -29.72 5.05
N GLY A 107 -3.38 -28.86 4.64
CA GLY A 107 -3.23 -27.43 4.54
C GLY A 107 -2.59 -26.94 3.24
N SER A 108 -2.07 -27.82 2.38
CA SER A 108 -1.64 -27.39 1.05
C SER A 108 -2.83 -26.91 0.21
N CYS A 109 -2.57 -26.16 -0.85
CA CYS A 109 -3.60 -25.60 -1.71
C CYS A 109 -3.39 -26.05 -3.15
N ALA A 110 -4.42 -26.61 -3.77
CA ALA A 110 -4.46 -26.88 -5.19
C ALA A 110 -4.89 -25.60 -5.93
N LEU A 111 -3.97 -25.01 -6.70
CA LEU A 111 -4.20 -23.80 -7.47
C LEU A 111 -4.77 -24.12 -8.85
N SER A 112 -5.86 -23.42 -9.20
CA SER A 112 -6.44 -23.36 -10.53
C SER A 112 -6.58 -21.91 -11.00
N ILE A 113 -6.28 -21.66 -12.28
CA ILE A 113 -6.36 -20.35 -12.91
C ILE A 113 -7.14 -20.49 -14.22
N THR A 114 -8.32 -19.88 -14.27
CA THR A 114 -9.29 -20.04 -15.38
C THR A 114 -9.86 -18.69 -15.83
N ASP A 115 -10.44 -18.63 -17.02
CA ASP A 115 -11.11 -17.43 -17.54
C ASP A 115 -12.31 -17.02 -16.69
N GLU A 116 -13.15 -17.99 -16.35
CA GLU A 116 -14.25 -17.81 -15.42
C GLU A 116 -14.22 -18.95 -14.41
N ASN A 117 -14.54 -18.60 -13.16
CA ASN A 117 -14.76 -19.60 -12.14
C ASN A 117 -15.87 -19.17 -11.20
N ASP A 118 -17.04 -19.77 -11.40
CA ASP A 118 -18.25 -19.54 -10.62
C ASP A 118 -18.72 -20.84 -9.97
N PHE A 119 -17.78 -21.67 -9.50
CA PHE A 119 -18.05 -22.92 -8.80
C PHE A 119 -19.04 -22.76 -7.64
N HIS A 120 -19.03 -21.59 -6.99
CA HIS A 120 -19.97 -21.25 -5.92
C HIS A 120 -21.42 -21.05 -6.39
N ASN A 121 -21.71 -21.03 -7.70
CA ASN A 121 -23.07 -21.01 -8.24
C ASN A 121 -23.63 -22.42 -8.48
N ASP A 122 -22.80 -23.46 -8.43
CA ASP A 122 -23.23 -24.85 -8.58
C ASP A 122 -23.79 -25.38 -7.25
N GLU A 123 -25.09 -25.66 -7.24
CA GLU A 123 -25.80 -26.14 -6.05
C GLU A 123 -25.30 -27.51 -5.56
N GLU A 124 -24.87 -28.41 -6.46
CA GLU A 124 -24.34 -29.72 -6.07
C GLU A 124 -22.96 -29.59 -5.42
N LEU A 125 -22.12 -28.68 -5.93
CA LEU A 125 -20.83 -28.37 -5.28
C LEU A 125 -21.03 -27.75 -3.89
N ARG A 126 -21.99 -26.84 -3.74
CA ARG A 126 -22.30 -26.22 -2.43
C ARG A 126 -22.83 -27.19 -1.37
N LYS A 127 -23.24 -28.41 -1.75
CA LYS A 127 -23.59 -29.48 -0.79
C LYS A 127 -22.38 -30.17 -0.18
N ASN A 128 -21.19 -29.98 -0.74
CA ASN A 128 -19.98 -30.67 -0.31
C ASN A 128 -18.81 -29.74 0.02
N TYR A 129 -18.94 -28.46 -0.33
CA TYR A 129 -17.88 -27.47 -0.20
C TYR A 129 -18.37 -26.19 0.48
N ILE A 130 -17.45 -25.53 1.18
CA ILE A 130 -17.57 -24.14 1.61
C ILE A 130 -16.69 -23.29 0.70
N PHE A 131 -17.26 -22.22 0.16
CA PHE A 131 -16.54 -21.28 -0.71
C PHE A 131 -16.38 -19.93 -0.04
N TYR A 132 -15.24 -19.29 -0.27
CA TYR A 132 -14.99 -17.87 -0.08
C TYR A 132 -14.68 -17.26 -1.43
N SER A 133 -15.21 -16.07 -1.72
CA SER A 133 -14.86 -15.30 -2.90
C SER A 133 -14.56 -13.84 -2.56
N LEU A 134 -13.53 -13.28 -3.19
CA LEU A 134 -13.30 -11.86 -3.31
C LEU A 134 -13.46 -11.47 -4.78
N ASN A 135 -14.46 -10.64 -5.07
CA ASN A 135 -14.71 -10.08 -6.40
C ASN A 135 -15.14 -8.62 -6.29
N ASN A 136 -14.60 -7.74 -7.12
CA ASN A 136 -14.91 -6.30 -7.09
C ASN A 136 -14.84 -5.68 -5.67
N LYS A 137 -13.80 -6.07 -4.91
CA LYS A 137 -13.59 -5.65 -3.51
C LYS A 137 -14.73 -6.03 -2.54
N LYS A 138 -15.57 -7.00 -2.91
CA LYS A 138 -16.59 -7.59 -2.04
C LYS A 138 -16.24 -9.02 -1.71
N GLU A 139 -16.32 -9.35 -0.43
CA GLU A 139 -16.01 -10.65 0.12
C GLU A 139 -17.31 -11.40 0.47
N HIS A 140 -17.41 -12.67 0.11
CA HIS A 140 -18.57 -13.51 0.41
C HIS A 140 -18.16 -14.92 0.81
N PHE A 141 -18.95 -15.54 1.68
CA PHE A 141 -18.97 -16.99 1.87
C PHE A 141 -20.22 -17.60 1.23
N TYR A 142 -20.07 -18.79 0.66
CA TYR A 142 -21.19 -19.60 0.14
C TYR A 142 -21.18 -20.95 0.83
N ILE A 143 -22.28 -21.25 1.54
CA ILE A 143 -22.39 -22.42 2.43
C ILE A 143 -23.78 -23.02 2.23
N GLY A 144 -23.88 -24.19 1.59
CA GLY A 144 -25.19 -24.77 1.24
C GLY A 144 -26.04 -23.77 0.46
N ALA A 145 -27.26 -23.46 0.90
CA ALA A 145 -28.11 -22.45 0.25
C ALA A 145 -27.80 -20.99 0.66
N PHE A 146 -26.91 -20.76 1.62
CA PHE A 146 -26.65 -19.45 2.21
C PHE A 146 -25.49 -18.73 1.50
N THR A 147 -25.66 -17.43 1.31
CA THR A 147 -24.62 -16.51 0.82
C THR A 147 -24.46 -15.39 1.85
N ASP A 148 -23.29 -15.35 2.49
CA ASP A 148 -22.97 -14.39 3.54
C ASP A 148 -21.98 -13.35 3.01
N GLU A 149 -22.37 -12.07 2.98
CA GLU A 149 -21.44 -10.97 2.70
C GLU A 149 -20.55 -10.70 3.93
N VAL A 150 -19.23 -10.65 3.71
CA VAL A 150 -18.27 -10.26 4.74
C VAL A 150 -18.12 -8.75 4.72
N VAL A 151 -18.87 -8.08 5.60
CA VAL A 151 -18.83 -6.62 5.70
C VAL A 151 -17.54 -6.19 6.42
N PRO A 152 -16.72 -5.29 5.83
CA PRO A 152 -15.55 -4.75 6.50
C PRO A 152 -15.91 -4.05 7.81
N LEU A 153 -15.19 -4.32 8.90
CA LEU A 153 -15.47 -3.72 10.21
C LEU A 153 -15.20 -2.21 10.25
N SER A 154 -14.37 -1.75 9.32
CA SER A 154 -13.96 -0.37 9.20
C SER A 154 -13.82 -0.04 7.72
N PRO A 155 -14.22 1.17 7.29
CA PRO A 155 -13.97 1.62 5.93
C PRO A 155 -12.48 1.72 5.61
N MET A 156 -11.58 1.64 6.62
CA MET A 156 -10.13 1.75 6.48
C MET A 156 -9.42 0.42 6.17
N ILE A 157 -10.11 -0.72 6.25
CA ILE A 157 -9.54 -2.05 5.93
C ILE A 157 -10.14 -2.58 4.63
N THR A 158 -9.32 -3.27 3.85
CA THR A 158 -9.74 -3.88 2.58
C THR A 158 -10.36 -5.26 2.79
N SER A 159 -9.88 -5.99 3.79
CA SER A 159 -10.42 -7.27 4.21
C SER A 159 -10.32 -7.40 5.73
N ASN A 160 -11.25 -8.12 6.32
CA ASN A 160 -11.22 -8.45 7.74
C ASN A 160 -10.17 -9.52 8.09
N PHE A 161 -9.56 -10.16 7.10
CA PHE A 161 -8.59 -11.24 7.26
C PHE A 161 -7.13 -10.76 7.29
N CYS A 162 -6.89 -9.45 7.20
CA CYS A 162 -5.53 -8.91 7.18
C CYS A 162 -5.43 -7.56 7.90
N ALA A 163 -4.22 -7.23 8.38
CA ALA A 163 -3.89 -5.88 8.79
C ALA A 163 -3.73 -4.99 7.54
N PRO A 164 -4.14 -3.71 7.60
CA PRO A 164 -3.94 -2.79 6.47
C PRO A 164 -2.45 -2.51 6.26
N THR A 165 -2.02 -2.53 5.00
CA THR A 165 -0.62 -2.29 4.61
C THR A 165 -0.51 -0.98 3.82
N TYR A 166 -0.47 -1.03 2.49
CA TYR A 166 -0.33 0.13 1.61
C TYR A 166 -1.39 1.21 1.86
N ARG A 167 -2.63 0.82 2.15
CA ARG A 167 -3.69 1.77 2.47
C ARG A 167 -3.38 2.58 3.74
N SER A 168 -2.80 1.95 4.75
CA SER A 168 -2.39 2.66 5.97
C SER A 168 -1.26 3.66 5.70
N LEU A 169 -0.37 3.35 4.75
CA LEU A 169 0.66 4.27 4.29
C LEU A 169 0.07 5.45 3.51
N ASP A 170 -0.87 5.22 2.59
CA ASP A 170 -1.58 6.28 1.88
C ASP A 170 -2.25 7.27 2.84
N ASP A 171 -2.95 6.74 3.84
CA ASP A 171 -3.64 7.54 4.86
C ASP A 171 -2.64 8.29 5.75
N ALA A 172 -1.51 7.65 6.10
CA ALA A 172 -0.43 8.28 6.86
C ALA A 172 0.23 9.43 6.09
N LEU A 173 0.51 9.26 4.79
CA LEU A 173 1.09 10.30 3.93
C LEU A 173 0.14 11.49 3.77
N LYS A 174 -1.16 11.23 3.53
CA LYS A 174 -2.19 12.28 3.47
C LYS A 174 -2.32 13.02 4.80
N ALA A 175 -2.34 12.28 5.91
CA ALA A 175 -2.44 12.87 7.24
C ALA A 175 -1.19 13.71 7.58
N TYR A 176 0.00 13.22 7.24
CA TYR A 176 1.25 13.97 7.39
C TYR A 176 1.21 15.27 6.59
N TYR A 177 0.81 15.22 5.32
CA TYR A 177 0.69 16.42 4.50
C TYR A 177 -0.25 17.46 5.13
N ILE A 178 -1.49 17.04 5.41
CA ILE A 178 -2.56 17.93 5.88
C ILE A 178 -2.24 18.51 7.26
N LYS A 179 -1.75 17.70 8.19
CA LYS A 179 -1.57 18.09 9.59
C LYS A 179 -0.20 18.70 9.87
N MET A 180 0.81 18.37 9.06
CA MET A 180 2.21 18.72 9.34
C MET A 180 2.90 19.46 8.20
N ALA A 181 3.05 18.85 7.03
CA ALA A 181 3.94 19.38 6.00
C ALA A 181 3.40 20.66 5.36
N ARG A 182 2.10 20.71 5.03
CA ARG A 182 1.46 21.83 4.31
C ARG A 182 1.75 23.18 4.94
N GLU A 183 1.63 23.27 6.27
CA GLU A 183 1.89 24.49 7.04
C GLU A 183 3.22 24.47 7.79
N THR A 184 4.06 23.47 7.51
CA THR A 184 5.35 23.24 8.17
C THR A 184 5.26 23.31 9.71
N THR A 185 4.30 22.61 10.31
CA THR A 185 4.11 22.61 11.77
C THR A 185 5.00 21.58 12.48
N CYS A 186 5.54 20.60 11.76
CA CYS A 186 6.49 19.62 12.29
C CYS A 186 7.83 20.27 12.67
N LYS A 187 8.27 20.14 13.93
CA LYS A 187 9.50 20.75 14.45
C LYS A 187 10.76 20.42 13.66
N ILE A 188 10.87 19.20 13.12
CA ILE A 188 12.01 18.81 12.27
C ILE A 188 11.95 19.59 10.96
N LEU A 189 10.80 19.51 10.26
CA LEU A 189 10.60 20.13 8.95
C LEU A 189 10.73 21.66 8.99
N GLN A 190 10.42 22.30 10.11
CA GLN A 190 10.54 23.76 10.30
C GLN A 190 11.93 24.32 9.94
N SER A 191 12.98 23.53 10.16
CA SER A 191 14.36 23.94 9.92
C SER A 191 14.75 24.05 8.43
N ILE A 192 13.89 23.61 7.51
CA ILE A 192 14.16 23.74 6.07
C ILE A 192 14.07 25.19 5.57
N TRP A 193 13.41 26.10 6.29
CA TRP A 193 13.14 27.45 5.79
C TRP A 193 14.27 28.42 6.13
N HIS A 194 14.71 29.16 5.12
CA HIS A 194 15.53 30.35 5.33
C HIS A 194 14.72 31.41 6.10
N LYS A 195 15.38 32.11 7.03
CA LYS A 195 14.75 33.01 8.04
C LYS A 195 13.78 32.33 8.99
N GLY A 196 13.77 31.00 9.02
CA GLY A 196 12.93 30.19 9.90
C GLY A 196 11.43 30.34 9.63
N VAL A 197 10.64 29.72 10.50
CA VAL A 197 9.18 29.58 10.35
C VAL A 197 8.38 30.87 10.57
N ALA A 198 9.03 31.89 11.12
CA ALA A 198 8.47 33.23 11.29
C ALA A 198 8.36 33.99 9.96
N GLY A 199 9.27 33.70 9.03
CA GLY A 199 9.33 34.33 7.71
C GLY A 199 8.28 33.82 6.72
N ALA A 200 8.31 34.40 5.52
CA ALA A 200 7.37 34.13 4.43
C ALA A 200 7.42 32.72 3.83
N ARG A 201 8.42 31.90 4.19
CA ARG A 201 8.65 30.54 3.65
C ARG A 201 8.82 30.53 2.12
N LEU A 202 9.80 31.28 1.66
CA LEU A 202 10.08 31.50 0.23
C LEU A 202 11.30 30.74 -0.27
N PHE A 203 12.35 30.68 0.55
CA PHE A 203 13.61 30.01 0.23
C PHE A 203 13.88 28.89 1.21
N LEU A 204 14.39 27.77 0.68
CA LEU A 204 14.88 26.67 1.49
C LEU A 204 16.33 26.91 1.90
N ASN A 205 16.72 26.36 3.04
CA ASN A 205 18.11 26.21 3.44
C ASN A 205 18.81 25.21 2.53
N ASN A 206 20.14 25.30 2.46
CA ASN A 206 20.95 24.48 1.57
C ASN A 206 20.78 22.98 1.87
N LYS A 207 20.47 22.19 0.83
CA LYS A 207 20.35 20.71 0.87
C LYS A 207 19.38 20.20 1.97
N PRO A 208 18.08 20.54 1.90
CA PRO A 208 17.11 20.25 2.97
C PRO A 208 16.56 18.81 2.96
N GLU A 209 16.94 17.99 1.98
CA GLU A 209 16.35 16.67 1.69
C GLU A 209 16.36 15.71 2.90
N HIS A 210 17.48 15.62 3.62
CA HIS A 210 17.59 14.79 4.82
C HIS A 210 16.60 15.22 5.92
N ILE A 211 16.37 16.53 6.13
CA ILE A 211 15.41 17.05 7.11
C ILE A 211 13.97 16.65 6.71
N MET A 212 13.67 16.75 5.41
CA MET A 212 12.36 16.35 4.86
C MET A 212 12.12 14.85 5.08
N ARG A 213 13.13 14.02 4.80
CA ARG A 213 13.10 12.59 5.09
C ARG A 213 12.89 12.31 6.56
N ASP A 214 13.72 12.85 7.45
CA ASP A 214 13.66 12.56 8.88
C ASP A 214 12.31 12.99 9.49
N SER A 215 11.75 14.09 9.01
CA SER A 215 10.42 14.55 9.42
C SER A 215 9.30 13.59 9.00
N LEU A 216 9.41 12.99 7.81
CA LEU A 216 8.47 12.00 7.32
C LEU A 216 8.65 10.67 8.04
N VAL A 217 9.88 10.19 8.22
CA VAL A 217 10.21 8.98 8.98
C VAL A 217 9.66 9.05 10.40
N GLN A 218 9.81 10.18 11.09
CA GLN A 218 9.24 10.37 12.41
C GLN A 218 7.72 10.24 12.39
N ALA A 219 7.05 10.91 11.44
CA ALA A 219 5.59 10.85 11.34
C ALA A 219 5.10 9.42 11.05
N LEU A 220 5.75 8.72 10.11
CA LEU A 220 5.41 7.36 9.72
C LEU A 220 5.60 6.37 10.87
N ASN A 221 6.70 6.45 11.62
CA ASN A 221 6.93 5.63 12.82
C ASN A 221 5.85 5.85 13.90
N MET A 222 5.27 7.05 13.98
CA MET A 222 4.20 7.33 14.94
C MET A 222 2.83 6.84 14.47
N THR A 223 2.61 6.73 13.16
CA THR A 223 1.30 6.38 12.57
C THR A 223 1.18 4.91 12.19
N LEU A 224 2.25 4.30 11.69
CA LEU A 224 2.28 2.91 11.24
C LEU A 224 2.73 2.02 12.40
N LYS A 225 1.77 1.42 13.11
CA LYS A 225 2.05 0.67 14.34
C LYS A 225 2.68 -0.70 14.10
N ASP A 226 2.37 -1.33 12.98
CA ASP A 226 2.78 -2.71 12.66
C ASP A 226 3.79 -2.76 11.51
N ALA A 227 4.58 -1.69 11.38
CA ALA A 227 5.59 -1.56 10.34
C ALA A 227 6.92 -1.05 10.90
N ASP A 228 8.00 -1.53 10.31
CA ASP A 228 9.35 -1.02 10.50
C ASP A 228 9.65 0.03 9.41
N VAL A 229 9.94 1.26 9.83
CA VAL A 229 10.21 2.40 8.94
C VAL A 229 11.67 2.81 9.09
N ARG A 230 12.47 2.53 8.07
CA ARG A 230 13.92 2.78 8.08
C ARG A 230 14.31 3.83 7.05
N ALA A 231 15.14 4.80 7.49
CA ALA A 231 15.80 5.75 6.60
C ALA A 231 17.04 5.10 5.93
N GLU A 232 17.40 5.59 4.74
CA GLU A 232 18.67 5.29 4.03
C GLU A 232 19.02 3.79 4.03
N GLN A 233 18.17 2.97 3.40
CA GLN A 233 18.48 1.56 3.22
C GLN A 233 19.17 1.35 1.87
N ASN A 234 20.36 0.77 1.89
CA ASN A 234 21.00 0.30 0.66
C ASN A 234 20.14 -0.83 0.07
N THR A 235 19.56 -0.61 -1.10
CA THR A 235 18.98 -1.67 -1.94
C THR A 235 20.05 -2.31 -2.83
N ASP A 236 21.17 -1.61 -3.05
CA ASP A 236 22.41 -2.06 -3.69
C ASP A 236 23.62 -1.21 -3.22
N ASP A 237 24.83 -1.57 -3.70
CA ASP A 237 26.11 -0.91 -3.39
C ASP A 237 26.26 0.52 -3.97
N THR A 238 25.29 1.02 -4.74
CA THR A 238 25.45 2.27 -5.49
C THR A 238 24.60 3.45 -5.03
N LYS A 239 23.34 3.28 -4.57
CA LYS A 239 22.58 4.38 -3.90
C LYS A 239 21.46 3.87 -2.97
N PRO A 240 21.40 4.28 -1.69
CA PRO A 240 20.29 3.93 -0.80
C PRO A 240 18.98 4.60 -1.20
N VAL A 241 17.87 3.89 -1.01
CA VAL A 241 16.52 4.48 -1.05
C VAL A 241 16.29 5.35 0.19
N ASP A 242 15.53 6.44 0.05
CA ASP A 242 15.31 7.37 1.17
C ASP A 242 14.61 6.73 2.36
N ILE A 243 13.51 5.99 2.13
CA ILE A 243 12.78 5.28 3.19
C ILE A 243 12.34 3.91 2.68
N LYS A 244 12.57 2.87 3.49
CA LYS A 244 12.00 1.53 3.30
C LYS A 244 11.04 1.20 4.45
N ILE A 245 9.87 0.66 4.10
CA ILE A 245 8.85 0.22 5.05
C ILE A 245 8.60 -1.26 4.86
N SER A 246 8.61 -2.02 5.96
CA SER A 246 8.26 -3.45 5.99
C SER A 246 7.20 -3.70 7.07
N TRP A 247 6.12 -4.41 6.75
CA TRP A 247 5.09 -4.74 7.75
C TRP A 247 5.40 -6.06 8.46
N PHE A 248 5.28 -6.14 9.79
CA PHE A 248 5.75 -7.30 10.57
C PHE A 248 5.01 -8.61 10.28
N HIS A 249 3.76 -8.52 9.85
CA HIS A 249 2.88 -9.67 9.60
C HIS A 249 2.50 -9.79 8.13
N SER A 250 3.30 -9.18 7.23
CA SER A 250 3.07 -9.26 5.80
C SER A 250 4.39 -9.23 5.03
N LYS A 251 4.40 -9.80 3.82
CA LYS A 251 5.47 -9.63 2.81
C LYS A 251 5.37 -8.28 2.09
N ALA A 252 4.39 -7.44 2.44
CA ALA A 252 4.28 -6.07 1.96
C ALA A 252 5.55 -5.27 2.30
N THR A 253 6.09 -4.60 1.28
CA THR A 253 7.12 -3.58 1.46
C THR A 253 6.80 -2.35 0.65
N ALA A 254 7.23 -1.19 1.13
CA ALA A 254 7.13 0.06 0.38
C ALA A 254 8.49 0.77 0.34
N LEU A 255 8.82 1.28 -0.83
CA LEU A 255 10.00 2.09 -1.08
C LEU A 255 9.54 3.53 -1.34
N ILE A 256 10.04 4.47 -0.56
CA ILE A 256 9.74 5.89 -0.73
C ILE A 256 11.00 6.60 -1.22
N GLU A 257 10.88 7.27 -2.37
CA GLU A 257 11.86 8.25 -2.84
C GLU A 257 11.37 9.66 -2.53
N ILE A 258 12.25 10.49 -1.98
CA ILE A 258 11.95 11.89 -1.68
C ILE A 258 12.63 12.78 -2.72
N LYS A 259 11.87 13.75 -3.21
CA LYS A 259 12.41 14.88 -3.96
C LYS A 259 11.90 16.18 -3.38
N TRP A 260 12.66 17.24 -3.61
CA TRP A 260 12.20 18.59 -3.35
C TRP A 260 12.36 19.44 -4.60
N ILE A 261 11.42 20.36 -4.79
CA ILE A 261 11.42 21.32 -5.90
C ILE A 261 11.19 22.73 -5.35
N GLY A 262 11.73 23.72 -6.04
CA GLY A 262 11.78 25.11 -5.60
C GLY A 262 13.21 25.62 -5.51
N THR A 263 13.43 26.61 -4.64
CA THR A 263 14.69 27.36 -4.57
C THR A 263 15.33 27.22 -3.20
N SER A 264 16.57 26.74 -3.15
CA SER A 264 17.39 26.73 -1.92
C SER A 264 18.59 27.64 -2.03
N LEU A 265 19.05 28.15 -0.89
CA LEU A 265 20.34 28.84 -0.80
C LEU A 265 21.50 27.87 -1.05
N LYS A 266 22.61 28.38 -1.59
CA LYS A 266 23.91 27.69 -1.61
C LYS A 266 24.79 28.23 -0.50
N ILE A 267 25.47 27.33 0.21
CA ILE A 267 26.56 27.72 1.11
C ILE A 267 27.80 27.98 0.25
N ALA A 268 28.40 29.17 0.38
CA ALA A 268 29.61 29.58 -0.33
C ALA A 268 29.55 29.29 -1.85
N PRO A 269 28.67 29.97 -2.62
CA PRO A 269 28.50 29.71 -4.03
C PRO A 269 29.80 30.00 -4.80
N LYS A 270 30.23 29.08 -5.67
CA LYS A 270 31.40 29.26 -6.55
C LYS A 270 31.28 30.48 -7.48
N ASP A 271 30.04 30.80 -7.85
CA ASP A 271 29.68 32.00 -8.60
C ASP A 271 28.68 32.81 -7.75
N PRO A 272 29.08 33.97 -7.18
CA PRO A 272 28.18 34.84 -6.42
C PRO A 272 26.95 35.30 -7.21
N LYS A 273 26.97 35.27 -8.55
CA LYS A 273 25.82 35.57 -9.40
C LYS A 273 24.81 34.43 -9.48
N LYS A 274 25.14 33.24 -8.96
CA LYS A 274 24.27 32.06 -8.90
C LYS A 274 24.16 31.53 -7.46
N PRO A 275 23.62 32.33 -6.52
CA PRO A 275 23.60 31.99 -5.10
C PRO A 275 22.60 30.90 -4.73
N PHE A 276 21.79 30.42 -5.68
CA PHE A 276 20.72 29.45 -5.44
C PHE A 276 20.93 28.13 -6.18
N THR A 277 20.38 27.07 -5.61
CA THR A 277 20.05 25.83 -6.30
C THR A 277 18.56 25.85 -6.59
N ILE A 278 18.18 25.60 -7.84
CA ILE A 278 16.79 25.56 -8.27
C ILE A 278 16.54 24.17 -8.83
N TYR A 279 15.54 23.48 -8.28
CA TYR A 279 15.00 22.26 -8.85
C TYR A 279 13.58 22.51 -9.34
N ASP A 280 13.34 22.12 -10.58
CA ASP A 280 12.04 22.16 -11.22
C ASP A 280 11.40 20.76 -11.22
N GLU A 281 10.31 20.63 -11.97
CA GLU A 281 9.57 19.37 -12.12
C GLU A 281 10.41 18.22 -12.68
N ASN A 282 11.49 18.51 -13.43
CA ASN A 282 12.36 17.44 -13.94
C ASN A 282 12.99 16.67 -12.79
N ARG A 283 13.26 17.31 -11.66
CA ARG A 283 13.79 16.63 -10.47
C ARG A 283 12.82 15.59 -9.91
N ALA A 284 11.52 15.88 -9.96
CA ALA A 284 10.50 14.93 -9.55
C ALA A 284 10.39 13.76 -10.54
N ARG A 285 10.50 14.03 -11.85
CA ARG A 285 10.53 13.00 -12.90
C ARG A 285 11.75 12.09 -12.80
N GLU A 286 12.92 12.65 -12.49
CA GLU A 286 14.13 11.88 -12.17
C GLU A 286 13.90 10.94 -10.99
N GLY A 287 13.28 11.41 -9.91
CA GLY A 287 12.94 10.58 -8.76
C GLY A 287 11.98 9.44 -9.10
N ALA A 288 10.98 9.68 -9.95
CA ALA A 288 10.08 8.63 -10.42
C ALA A 288 10.86 7.52 -11.17
N LYS A 289 11.78 7.91 -12.07
CA LYS A 289 12.62 6.96 -12.80
C LYS A 289 13.55 6.17 -11.86
N GLN A 290 14.19 6.84 -10.90
CA GLN A 290 15.06 6.18 -9.91
C GLN A 290 14.31 5.12 -9.11
N LEU A 291 13.08 5.42 -8.74
CA LEU A 291 12.28 4.52 -7.93
C LEU A 291 11.88 3.23 -8.68
N ILE A 292 11.74 3.27 -10.00
CA ILE A 292 11.58 2.06 -10.83
C ILE A 292 12.81 1.16 -10.73
N GLU A 293 14.01 1.74 -10.85
CA GLU A 293 15.27 0.99 -10.72
C GLU A 293 15.37 0.32 -9.33
N TYR A 294 14.91 0.99 -8.26
CA TYR A 294 14.86 0.39 -6.91
C TYR A 294 13.88 -0.76 -6.78
N ILE A 295 12.70 -0.65 -7.41
CA ILE A 295 11.70 -1.73 -7.40
C ILE A 295 12.23 -2.97 -8.14
N ASP A 296 12.83 -2.78 -9.31
CA ASP A 296 13.41 -3.88 -10.10
C ASP A 296 14.52 -4.60 -9.30
N ASN A 297 15.35 -3.84 -8.58
CA ASN A 297 16.40 -4.39 -7.72
C ASN A 297 15.82 -5.14 -6.49
N GLU A 298 14.74 -4.63 -5.87
CA GLU A 298 14.08 -5.32 -4.75
C GLU A 298 13.40 -6.61 -5.23
N PHE A 299 12.73 -6.62 -6.38
CA PHE A 299 12.17 -7.86 -6.96
C PHE A 299 13.25 -8.89 -7.26
N THR A 300 14.44 -8.45 -7.68
CA THR A 300 15.56 -9.35 -7.97
C THR A 300 16.18 -9.93 -6.70
N SER A 301 16.31 -9.11 -5.65
CA SER A 301 17.03 -9.48 -4.41
C SER A 301 16.15 -10.11 -3.33
N SER A 302 14.84 -9.85 -3.36
CA SER A 302 13.85 -10.38 -2.41
C SER A 302 12.57 -10.71 -3.17
N PRO A 303 12.59 -11.73 -4.04
CA PRO A 303 11.47 -12.07 -4.90
C PRO A 303 10.22 -12.38 -4.09
N GLU A 304 10.32 -12.92 -2.87
CA GLU A 304 9.18 -13.25 -2.01
C GLU A 304 8.38 -12.02 -1.50
N ARG A 305 8.82 -10.80 -1.81
CA ARG A 305 8.19 -9.55 -1.38
C ARG A 305 7.38 -8.91 -2.48
N LEU A 306 6.45 -8.07 -2.06
CA LEU A 306 5.65 -7.23 -2.94
C LEU A 306 6.00 -5.77 -2.67
N PRO A 307 7.06 -5.22 -3.28
CA PRO A 307 7.40 -3.83 -3.10
C PRO A 307 6.42 -2.93 -3.86
N GLN A 308 6.00 -1.85 -3.20
CA GLN A 308 5.32 -0.73 -3.85
C GLN A 308 6.18 0.54 -3.81
N ALA A 309 6.19 1.26 -4.92
CA ALA A 309 6.87 2.53 -5.09
C ALA A 309 6.00 3.71 -4.68
N TYR A 310 6.56 4.61 -3.87
CA TYR A 310 5.98 5.89 -3.47
C TYR A 310 6.94 7.04 -3.75
N LEU A 311 6.59 7.93 -4.68
CA LEU A 311 7.33 9.18 -4.85
C LEU A 311 6.70 10.27 -3.98
N VAL A 312 7.48 10.88 -3.09
CA VAL A 312 7.07 12.04 -2.28
C VAL A 312 7.83 13.29 -2.73
N VAL A 313 7.11 14.31 -3.15
CA VAL A 313 7.69 15.59 -3.61
C VAL A 313 7.32 16.71 -2.66
N PHE A 314 8.30 17.26 -1.94
CA PHE A 314 8.16 18.50 -1.20
C PHE A 314 8.26 19.69 -2.16
N ASP A 315 7.12 20.33 -2.42
CA ASP A 315 7.02 21.44 -3.39
C ASP A 315 7.06 22.79 -2.67
N ALA A 316 8.21 23.46 -2.77
CA ALA A 316 8.45 24.80 -2.26
C ALA A 316 8.58 25.85 -3.38
N ARG A 317 8.11 25.55 -4.61
CA ARG A 317 8.20 26.49 -5.73
C ARG A 317 7.42 27.77 -5.45
N ARG A 318 7.99 28.88 -5.90
CA ARG A 318 7.39 30.22 -5.94
C ARG A 318 7.75 30.83 -7.29
N LYS A 319 6.90 31.68 -7.84
CA LYS A 319 7.17 32.36 -9.11
C LYS A 319 8.03 33.60 -8.87
N ASN A 320 8.88 33.98 -9.82
CA ASN A 320 9.64 35.24 -9.78
C ASN A 320 10.51 35.47 -8.53
N LEU A 321 11.06 34.43 -7.89
CA LEU A 321 12.03 34.62 -6.81
C LEU A 321 13.37 35.10 -7.37
N VAL A 322 13.86 36.21 -6.83
CA VAL A 322 15.12 36.84 -7.28
C VAL A 322 16.12 36.99 -6.13
N ASP A 323 15.65 37.35 -4.94
CA ASP A 323 16.49 37.65 -3.77
C ASP A 323 15.79 37.22 -2.46
N PRO A 324 16.46 36.52 -1.52
CA PRO A 324 16.00 36.23 -0.17
C PRO A 324 15.50 37.41 0.65
N GLU A 325 15.98 38.62 0.33
CA GLU A 325 15.57 39.86 0.99
C GLU A 325 14.38 40.55 0.31
N ALA A 326 14.06 40.17 -0.94
CA ALA A 326 12.96 40.80 -1.66
C ALA A 326 11.59 40.35 -1.15
N GLN A 327 10.67 41.31 -1.06
CA GLN A 327 9.25 41.00 -0.91
C GLN A 327 8.69 40.47 -2.23
N ILE A 328 7.78 39.51 -2.13
CA ILE A 328 7.09 38.89 -3.26
C ILE A 328 5.60 39.07 -3.05
N ASN A 329 4.87 39.37 -4.12
CA ASN A 329 3.41 39.46 -4.02
C ASN A 329 2.79 38.07 -3.75
N LYS A 330 1.55 38.09 -3.27
CA LYS A 330 0.80 36.87 -2.95
C LYS A 330 0.62 35.93 -4.15
N ASP A 331 0.33 36.48 -5.32
CA ASP A 331 0.04 35.68 -6.51
C ASP A 331 1.26 34.87 -6.96
N ASP A 332 2.45 35.47 -6.88
CA ASP A 332 3.71 34.81 -7.18
C ASP A 332 4.11 33.80 -6.08
N ALA A 333 3.83 34.11 -4.82
CA ALA A 333 4.11 33.20 -3.70
C ALA A 333 3.24 31.92 -3.77
N PHE A 334 1.95 32.07 -4.10
CA PHE A 334 0.98 30.97 -4.17
C PHE A 334 0.80 30.40 -5.58
N PHE A 335 1.51 30.93 -6.58
CA PHE A 335 1.32 30.58 -8.00
C PHE A 335 1.19 29.08 -8.21
N TYR A 336 2.11 28.30 -7.63
CA TYR A 336 2.16 26.86 -7.85
C TYR A 336 1.14 26.04 -7.05
N GLU A 337 0.34 26.60 -6.12
CA GLU A 337 -0.55 25.81 -5.24
C GLU A 337 -1.41 24.81 -6.03
N ASN A 338 -2.00 25.25 -7.14
CA ASN A 338 -2.85 24.44 -8.02
C ASN A 338 -2.16 23.99 -9.33
N HIS A 339 -0.83 24.09 -9.42
CA HIS A 339 -0.05 23.61 -10.56
C HIS A 339 0.65 22.30 -10.20
N ASP A 340 0.00 21.19 -10.51
CA ASP A 340 0.54 19.86 -10.30
C ASP A 340 1.67 19.53 -11.28
N ILE A 341 2.42 18.49 -10.94
CA ILE A 341 3.55 18.01 -11.73
C ILE A 341 3.02 16.98 -12.72
N GLU A 342 3.29 17.19 -14.00
CA GLU A 342 3.01 16.20 -15.03
C GLU A 342 4.15 15.19 -15.12
N TYR A 343 3.80 13.90 -15.04
CA TYR A 343 4.74 12.79 -15.14
C TYR A 343 4.55 12.09 -16.48
N ASN A 344 5.63 11.97 -17.25
CA ASN A 344 5.65 11.21 -18.49
C ASN A 344 6.97 10.41 -18.54
N PRO A 345 6.93 9.07 -18.52
CA PRO A 345 5.72 8.23 -18.52
C PRO A 345 4.95 8.28 -17.19
N GLU A 346 3.67 7.90 -17.25
CA GLU A 346 2.79 7.78 -16.08
C GLU A 346 3.06 6.45 -15.36
N TYR A 347 4.21 6.36 -14.67
CA TYR A 347 4.64 5.10 -14.01
C TYR A 347 3.59 4.49 -13.07
N TYR A 348 2.66 5.27 -12.53
CA TYR A 348 1.61 4.76 -11.67
C TYR A 348 0.61 3.81 -12.36
N GLU A 349 0.62 3.75 -13.68
CA GLU A 349 -0.17 2.76 -14.45
C GLU A 349 0.40 1.33 -14.32
N LEU A 350 1.64 1.17 -13.82
CA LEU A 350 2.31 -0.13 -13.68
C LEU A 350 1.77 -0.98 -12.51
N GLY A 351 0.87 -0.44 -11.68
CA GLY A 351 0.20 -1.17 -10.60
C GLY A 351 1.03 -1.38 -9.32
N TYR A 352 2.37 -1.35 -9.40
CA TYR A 352 3.28 -1.35 -8.24
C TYR A 352 3.86 0.02 -7.92
N PHE A 353 3.47 1.06 -8.67
CA PHE A 353 3.90 2.44 -8.44
C PHE A 353 2.67 3.28 -8.10
N ASN A 354 2.70 3.98 -6.97
CA ASN A 354 1.59 4.83 -6.55
C ASN A 354 1.68 6.21 -7.18
N LYS A 355 0.52 6.86 -7.39
CA LYS A 355 0.48 8.23 -7.86
C LYS A 355 1.35 9.12 -6.95
N PRO A 356 2.27 9.94 -7.50
CA PRO A 356 3.17 10.76 -6.69
C PRO A 356 2.45 11.65 -5.69
N TYR A 357 2.98 11.69 -4.47
CA TYR A 357 2.50 12.51 -3.37
C TYR A 357 3.17 13.88 -3.40
N ARG A 358 2.44 14.89 -3.88
CA ARG A 358 2.91 16.28 -3.87
C ARG A 358 2.54 16.98 -2.56
N PHE A 359 3.55 17.29 -1.76
CA PHE A 359 3.42 18.08 -0.54
C PHE A 359 3.74 19.54 -0.84
N TYR A 360 2.74 20.31 -1.29
CA TYR A 360 2.91 21.75 -1.48
C TYR A 360 3.05 22.45 -0.13
N LEU A 361 4.25 22.99 0.13
CA LEU A 361 4.56 23.68 1.37
C LEU A 361 4.16 25.14 1.23
N ARG A 362 3.12 25.54 1.97
CA ARG A 362 2.51 26.85 1.78
C ARG A 362 3.41 27.99 2.26
N PRO A 363 3.47 29.10 1.50
CA PRO A 363 3.97 30.38 2.01
C PRO A 363 3.22 30.78 3.29
N ARG A 364 3.87 31.53 4.17
CA ARG A 364 3.22 32.07 5.36
C ARG A 364 2.52 33.39 5.02
N TYR A 365 1.19 33.35 4.98
CA TYR A 365 0.36 34.50 4.58
C TYR A 365 0.65 35.80 5.35
N SER A 366 0.84 35.70 6.68
CA SER A 366 1.04 36.86 7.56
C SER A 366 2.36 37.60 7.34
N SER A 367 3.26 37.05 6.53
CA SER A 367 4.64 37.52 6.39
C SER A 367 4.99 37.87 4.94
N LEU A 368 4.00 37.88 4.03
CA LEU A 368 4.13 38.26 2.62
C LEU A 368 3.90 39.75 2.42
#